data_AF-A0A525CDW2-F1
#
_entry.id   AF-A0A525CDW2-F1
#
_cell.length_a   1.000
_cell.length_b   1.000
_cell.length_c   1.000
_cell.angle_alpha   90.00
_cell.angle_beta   90.00
_cell.angle_gamma   90.00
#
_symmetry.space_group_name_H-M   'P 1'
#
loop_
_entity.id
_entity.type
_entity.pdbx_description
1 polymer ?
#
loop_
_entity_poly.entity_id
_entity_poly.type
_entity_poly.pdbx_seq_one_letter_code
_entity_poly.pdbx_strand_id
1 'polypeptide(L)'
;MEIDENAIAENNAALDAVVAQALQQKRLVFDKKFKDGYQILKKLEEVDNNTESRIKAINKKAARSCLMSLGAFICAIIAGSVFESEIAVIICVVIIALMLILTIAIKIKGRIVGRNDLPDYFKDSLLPVLDMLQEDINQKAKVKFDLDFSPGNLKSKIVGKEKLPPGSNRKLIKTTYHNPWCKVQLGLTNGSIIRLDMTSHLFSFDRHYKTYRGKYKHKRKWKVIVEVTAILFPDKDRLRVDIDSVAQAAQSFKIKPGTKGDQGFIKHVRKFKFKVNAPFEIPDHTVKVDDIMEILITLCKSTTKAERV
;
A
#
# COMPACT_ATOMS: atom_id res chain seq x y z
N MET A 1 -37.66 -15.61 13.61
CA MET A 1 -36.90 -15.33 12.38
C MET A 1 -35.81 -16.38 12.29
N GLU A 2 -36.06 -17.46 11.56
CA GLU A 2 -34.99 -18.39 11.19
C GLU A 2 -34.07 -17.64 10.23
N ILE A 3 -32.81 -17.50 10.63
CA ILE A 3 -31.78 -16.96 9.76
C ILE A 3 -31.47 -18.07 8.76
N ASP A 4 -31.73 -17.83 7.48
CA ASP A 4 -31.42 -18.78 6.42
C ASP A 4 -29.89 -18.96 6.33
N GLU A 5 -29.39 -20.03 6.94
CA GLU A 5 -27.97 -20.37 6.97
C GLU A 5 -27.38 -20.52 5.56
N ASN A 6 -28.19 -20.95 4.59
CA ASN A 6 -27.77 -21.09 3.21
C ASN A 6 -27.49 -19.73 2.57
N ALA A 7 -28.35 -18.73 2.82
CA ALA A 7 -28.15 -17.37 2.32
C ALA A 7 -26.87 -16.71 2.87
N ILE A 8 -26.50 -17.01 4.13
CA ILE A 8 -25.24 -16.54 4.72
C ILE A 8 -24.04 -17.22 4.05
N ALA A 9 -24.10 -18.53 3.84
CA ALA A 9 -23.04 -19.29 3.19
C ALA A 9 -22.78 -18.80 1.75
N GLU A 10 -23.85 -18.58 0.98
CA GLU A 10 -23.77 -18.05 -0.38
C GLU A 10 -23.15 -16.65 -0.42
N ASN A 11 -23.55 -15.75 0.49
CA ASN A 11 -22.99 -14.41 0.56
C ASN A 11 -21.49 -14.43 0.93
N ASN A 12 -21.09 -15.30 1.87
CA ASN A 12 -19.69 -15.47 2.24
C ASN A 12 -18.84 -16.00 1.08
N ALA A 13 -19.35 -16.98 0.33
CA ALA A 13 -18.67 -17.53 -0.85
C ALA A 13 -18.52 -16.48 -1.97
N ALA A 14 -19.55 -15.66 -2.21
CA ALA A 14 -19.47 -14.57 -3.17
C ALA A 14 -18.42 -13.52 -2.76
N LEU A 15 -18.34 -13.21 -1.46
CA LEU A 15 -17.35 -12.29 -0.93
C LEU A 15 -15.92 -12.85 -1.03
N ASP A 16 -15.73 -14.14 -0.75
CA ASP A 16 -14.46 -14.85 -0.97
C ASP A 16 -13.98 -14.78 -2.41
N ALA A 17 -14.89 -14.97 -3.38
CA ALA A 17 -14.57 -14.87 -4.79
C ALA A 17 -14.07 -13.47 -5.18
N VAL A 18 -14.72 -12.41 -4.68
CA VAL A 18 -14.30 -11.01 -4.91
C VAL A 18 -12.91 -10.74 -4.31
N VAL A 19 -12.67 -11.21 -3.09
CA VAL A 19 -11.38 -11.06 -2.40
C VAL A 19 -10.26 -11.79 -3.14
N ALA A 20 -10.51 -13.02 -3.57
CA ALA A 20 -9.55 -13.80 -4.36
C ALA A 20 -9.21 -13.11 -5.69
N GLN A 21 -10.22 -12.59 -6.40
CA GLN A 21 -10.01 -11.83 -7.62
C GLN A 21 -9.18 -10.56 -7.36
N ALA A 22 -9.48 -9.83 -6.29
CA ALA A 22 -8.76 -8.61 -5.92
C ALA A 22 -7.28 -8.88 -5.60
N LEU A 23 -6.99 -9.98 -4.90
CA LEU A 23 -5.62 -10.41 -4.61
C LEU A 23 -4.85 -10.83 -5.86
N GLN A 24 -5.52 -11.55 -6.77
CA GLN A 24 -4.93 -11.99 -8.04
C GLN A 24 -4.63 -10.81 -8.97
N GLN A 25 -5.56 -9.87 -9.10
CA GLN A 25 -5.42 -8.70 -9.97
C GLN A 25 -4.62 -7.57 -9.32
N LYS A 26 -4.40 -7.63 -7.99
CA LYS A 26 -3.87 -6.54 -7.18
C LYS A 26 -4.62 -5.22 -7.41
N ARG A 27 -5.92 -5.33 -7.65
CA ARG A 27 -6.81 -4.20 -7.88
C ARG A 27 -8.21 -4.56 -7.41
N LEU A 28 -8.88 -3.63 -6.76
CA LEU A 28 -10.24 -3.78 -6.28
C LEU A 28 -11.05 -2.58 -6.75
N VAL A 29 -12.04 -2.83 -7.62
CA VAL A 29 -12.96 -1.81 -8.10
C VAL A 29 -14.38 -2.27 -7.85
N PHE A 30 -15.17 -1.50 -7.11
CA PHE A 30 -16.58 -1.80 -6.92
C PHE A 30 -17.42 -0.57 -6.58
N ASP A 31 -18.72 -0.69 -6.84
CA ASP A 31 -19.77 0.29 -6.55
C ASP A 31 -20.90 -0.44 -5.79
N LYS A 32 -20.76 -0.51 -4.46
CA LYS A 32 -21.66 -1.26 -3.56
C LYS A 32 -22.07 -0.41 -2.36
N LYS A 33 -23.00 -0.88 -1.53
CA LYS A 33 -23.31 -0.25 -0.25
C LYS A 33 -22.06 -0.23 0.64
N PHE A 34 -21.95 0.77 1.51
CA PHE A 34 -20.79 0.90 2.41
C PHE A 34 -20.53 -0.37 3.21
N LYS A 35 -21.58 -0.94 3.84
CA LYS A 35 -21.46 -2.16 4.66
C LYS A 35 -20.82 -3.32 3.91
N ASP A 36 -21.28 -3.61 2.69
CA ASP A 36 -20.76 -4.71 1.88
C ASP A 36 -19.32 -4.44 1.43
N GLY A 37 -19.03 -3.19 1.03
CA GLY A 37 -17.69 -2.77 0.66
C GLY A 37 -16.68 -2.89 1.79
N TYR A 38 -17.08 -2.41 2.97
CA TYR A 38 -16.27 -2.44 4.18
C TYR A 38 -16.00 -3.88 4.65
N GLN A 39 -16.99 -4.79 4.55
CA GLN A 39 -16.79 -6.21 4.82
C GLN A 39 -15.76 -6.85 3.87
N ILE A 40 -15.77 -6.50 2.58
CA ILE A 40 -14.75 -6.95 1.62
C ILE A 40 -13.36 -6.45 2.05
N LEU A 41 -13.24 -5.19 2.46
CA LEU A 41 -11.96 -4.62 2.90
C LEU A 41 -11.43 -5.28 4.18
N LYS A 42 -12.29 -5.54 5.17
CA LYS A 42 -11.92 -6.28 6.39
C LYS A 42 -11.47 -7.70 6.10
N LYS A 43 -12.14 -8.39 5.19
CA LYS A 43 -11.73 -9.74 4.79
C LYS A 43 -10.41 -9.73 4.02
N LEU A 44 -10.15 -8.71 3.20
CA LEU A 44 -8.84 -8.51 2.58
C LEU A 44 -7.74 -8.32 3.63
N GLU A 45 -7.98 -7.48 4.64
CA GLU A 45 -7.06 -7.30 5.77
C GLU A 45 -6.82 -8.60 6.54
N GLU A 46 -7.87 -9.38 6.82
CA GLU A 46 -7.75 -10.68 7.49
C GLU A 46 -6.86 -11.65 6.68
N VAL A 47 -7.11 -11.76 5.38
CA VAL A 47 -6.30 -12.60 4.48
C VAL A 47 -4.85 -12.13 4.44
N ASP A 48 -4.63 -10.82 4.47
CA ASP A 48 -3.29 -10.23 4.48
C ASP A 48 -2.55 -10.50 5.79
N ASN A 49 -3.18 -10.24 6.94
CA ASN A 49 -2.62 -10.55 8.26
C ASN A 49 -2.28 -12.04 8.43
N ASN A 50 -3.14 -12.92 7.88
CA ASN A 50 -2.88 -14.35 7.82
C ASN A 50 -1.68 -14.69 6.91
N THR A 51 -1.55 -13.99 5.79
CA THR A 51 -0.44 -14.13 4.84
C THR A 51 0.88 -13.68 5.48
N GLU A 52 0.90 -12.53 6.13
CA GLU A 52 2.05 -11.98 6.84
C GLU A 52 2.50 -12.93 7.98
N SER A 53 1.56 -13.43 8.77
CA SER A 53 1.82 -14.41 9.83
C SER A 53 2.44 -15.70 9.29
N ARG A 54 1.93 -16.19 8.15
CA ARG A 54 2.51 -17.36 7.44
C ARG A 54 3.92 -17.07 6.93
N ILE A 55 4.17 -15.89 6.36
CA ILE A 55 5.50 -15.48 5.89
C ILE A 55 6.48 -15.41 7.07
N LYS A 56 6.10 -14.79 8.19
CA LYS A 56 6.91 -14.75 9.41
C LYS A 56 7.24 -16.15 9.91
N ALA A 57 6.26 -17.06 9.93
CA ALA A 57 6.48 -18.46 10.32
C ALA A 57 7.40 -19.21 9.34
N ILE A 58 7.25 -19.00 8.03
CA ILE A 58 8.11 -19.57 6.98
C ILE A 58 9.54 -19.07 7.12
N ASN A 59 9.74 -17.77 7.32
CA ASN A 59 11.07 -17.17 7.51
C ASN A 59 11.74 -17.68 8.79
N LYS A 60 10.97 -17.84 9.88
CA LYS A 60 11.45 -18.46 11.11
C LYS A 60 11.88 -19.91 10.91
N LYS A 61 11.10 -20.70 10.14
CA LYS A 61 11.46 -22.09 9.78
C LYS A 61 12.69 -22.14 8.87
N ALA A 62 12.80 -21.26 7.88
CA ALA A 62 13.95 -21.17 7.00
C ALA A 62 15.24 -20.80 7.76
N ALA A 63 15.16 -19.84 8.69
CA ALA A 63 16.29 -19.44 9.53
C ALA A 63 16.76 -20.61 10.42
N ARG A 64 15.81 -21.34 11.05
CA ARG A 64 16.13 -22.55 11.83
C ARG A 64 16.77 -23.64 10.98
N SER A 65 16.24 -23.89 9.78
CA SER A 65 16.80 -24.88 8.85
C SER A 65 18.23 -24.53 8.43
N CYS A 66 18.50 -23.25 8.16
CA CYS A 66 19.83 -22.76 7.84
C CYS A 66 20.82 -22.89 9.02
N LEU A 67 20.35 -22.65 10.25
CA LEU A 67 21.17 -22.83 11.45
C LEU A 67 21.51 -24.32 11.66
N MET A 68 20.53 -25.21 11.47
CA MET A 68 20.72 -26.66 11.57
C MET A 68 21.66 -27.19 10.49
N SER A 69 21.58 -26.68 9.25
CA SER A 69 22.50 -27.09 8.18
C SER A 69 23.93 -26.64 8.44
N LEU A 70 24.11 -25.46 9.05
CA LEU A 70 25.44 -25.00 9.49
C LEU A 70 25.99 -25.90 10.61
N GLY A 71 25.16 -26.26 11.59
CA GLY A 71 25.53 -27.19 12.66
C GLY A 71 25.94 -28.57 12.11
N ALA A 72 25.13 -29.12 11.20
CA ALA A 72 25.44 -30.39 10.54
C ALA A 72 26.75 -30.34 9.74
N PHE A 73 27.02 -29.21 9.06
CA PHE A 73 28.28 -29.00 8.33
C PHE A 73 29.48 -28.98 9.27
N ILE A 74 29.39 -28.32 10.42
CA ILE A 74 30.47 -28.31 11.42
C ILE A 74 30.68 -29.72 11.99
N CYS A 75 29.61 -30.45 12.33
CA CYS A 75 29.69 -31.83 12.79
C CYS A 75 30.33 -32.75 11.74
N ALA A 76 30.05 -32.53 10.46
CA ALA A 76 30.63 -33.29 9.36
C ALA A 76 32.15 -33.11 9.27
N ILE A 77 32.64 -31.88 9.42
CA ILE A 77 34.07 -31.57 9.42
C ILE A 77 34.76 -32.27 10.59
N ILE A 78 34.17 -32.19 11.79
CA ILE A 78 34.72 -32.82 13.00
C ILE A 78 34.73 -34.35 12.83
N ALA A 79 33.61 -34.94 12.39
CA ALA A 79 33.52 -36.39 12.19
C ALA A 79 34.50 -36.89 11.13
N GLY A 80 34.64 -36.18 10.01
CA GLY A 80 35.61 -36.50 8.96
C GLY A 80 37.05 -36.43 9.46
N SER A 81 37.37 -35.48 10.35
CA SER A 81 38.71 -35.34 10.92
C SER A 81 39.06 -36.40 11.98
N VAL A 82 38.06 -36.94 12.69
CA VAL A 82 38.27 -37.86 13.82
C VAL A 82 38.18 -39.33 13.40
N PHE A 83 37.26 -39.68 12.51
CA PHE A 83 36.91 -41.08 12.26
C PHE A 83 37.54 -41.68 10.99
N GLU A 84 38.25 -40.88 10.18
CA GLU A 84 38.86 -41.29 8.89
C GLU A 84 37.93 -42.08 7.97
N SER A 85 36.61 -41.99 8.19
CA SER A 85 35.61 -42.80 7.51
C SER A 85 35.04 -42.04 6.32
N GLU A 86 35.35 -42.52 5.11
CA GLU A 86 34.81 -41.97 3.86
C GLU A 86 33.27 -42.04 3.82
N ILE A 87 32.69 -43.10 4.40
CA ILE A 87 31.23 -43.30 4.47
C ILE A 87 30.58 -42.18 5.29
N ALA A 88 31.18 -41.79 6.42
CA ALA A 88 30.65 -40.72 7.26
C ALA A 88 30.61 -39.37 6.54
N VAL A 89 31.64 -39.07 5.73
CA VAL A 89 31.69 -37.85 4.91
C VAL A 89 30.57 -37.86 3.85
N ILE A 90 30.37 -38.98 3.15
CA ILE A 90 29.30 -39.11 2.14
C ILE A 90 27.92 -38.88 2.77
N ILE A 91 27.62 -39.53 3.90
CA ILE A 91 26.35 -39.36 4.62
C ILE A 91 26.12 -37.90 5.01
N CYS A 92 27.15 -37.22 5.52
CA CYS A 92 27.05 -35.81 5.90
C CYS A 92 26.75 -34.91 4.70
N VAL A 93 27.43 -35.13 3.57
CA VAL A 93 27.18 -34.38 2.32
C VAL A 93 25.74 -34.57 1.85
N VAL A 94 25.22 -35.80 1.91
CA VAL A 94 23.82 -36.10 1.57
C VAL A 94 22.84 -35.36 2.50
N ILE A 95 23.08 -35.35 3.81
CA ILE A 95 22.25 -34.63 4.79
C ILE A 95 22.25 -33.11 4.49
N ILE A 96 23.42 -32.54 4.22
CA ILE A 96 23.54 -31.11 3.88
C ILE A 96 22.77 -30.80 2.59
N ALA A 97 22.89 -31.64 1.56
CA ALA A 97 22.17 -31.48 0.31
C ALA A 97 20.65 -31.51 0.52
N LEU A 98 20.13 -32.47 1.30
CA LEU A 98 18.71 -32.55 1.64
C LEU A 98 18.20 -31.31 2.40
N MET A 99 18.98 -30.82 3.36
CA MET A 99 18.64 -29.61 4.13
C MET A 99 18.64 -28.35 3.26
N LEU A 100 19.53 -28.27 2.28
CA LEU A 100 19.58 -27.17 1.31
C LEU A 100 18.35 -27.20 0.38
N ILE A 101 17.97 -28.38 -0.12
CA ILE A 101 16.74 -28.57 -0.91
C ILE A 101 15.50 -28.15 -0.09
N LEU A 102 15.41 -28.57 1.17
CA LEU A 102 14.31 -28.20 2.06
C LEU A 102 14.24 -26.68 2.27
N THR A 103 15.39 -26.03 2.47
CA THR A 103 15.47 -24.56 2.62
C THR A 103 15.00 -23.84 1.36
N ILE A 104 15.38 -24.34 0.17
CA ILE A 104 14.93 -23.79 -1.12
C ILE A 104 13.41 -23.96 -1.25
N ALA A 105 12.87 -25.15 -0.96
CA ALA A 105 11.44 -25.42 -1.03
C ALA A 105 10.62 -24.49 -0.09
N ILE A 106 11.11 -24.29 1.14
CA ILE A 106 10.51 -23.36 2.11
C ILE A 106 10.53 -21.92 1.56
N LYS A 107 11.65 -21.48 0.95
CA LYS A 107 11.75 -20.15 0.33
C LYS A 107 10.83 -19.97 -0.88
N ILE A 108 10.70 -20.99 -1.73
CA ILE A 108 9.78 -20.98 -2.88
C ILE A 108 8.33 -20.85 -2.37
N LYS A 109 7.94 -21.66 -1.37
CA LYS A 109 6.63 -21.57 -0.73
C LYS A 109 6.39 -20.18 -0.14
N GLY A 110 7.40 -19.60 0.53
CA GLY A 110 7.35 -18.23 1.04
C GLY A 110 7.11 -17.19 -0.05
N ARG A 111 7.79 -17.31 -1.20
CA ARG A 111 7.57 -16.43 -2.35
C ARG A 111 6.16 -16.55 -2.93
N ILE A 112 5.62 -17.76 -3.01
CA ILE A 112 4.25 -18.00 -3.51
C ILE A 112 3.23 -17.34 -2.57
N VAL A 113 3.38 -17.55 -1.26
CA VAL A 113 2.50 -16.94 -0.23
C VAL A 113 2.63 -15.41 -0.27
N GLY A 114 3.85 -14.88 -0.40
CA GLY A 114 4.10 -13.44 -0.53
C GLY A 114 3.54 -12.79 -1.79
N ARG A 115 3.02 -13.53 -2.77
CA ARG A 115 2.29 -12.93 -3.89
C ARG A 115 0.96 -12.32 -3.43
N ASN A 116 0.40 -12.80 -2.32
CA ASN A 116 -0.88 -12.32 -1.80
C ASN A 116 -0.72 -11.11 -0.85
N ASP A 117 0.50 -10.80 -0.43
CA ASP A 117 0.85 -9.68 0.44
C ASP A 117 0.35 -8.35 -0.14
N LEU A 118 -0.40 -7.59 0.65
CA LEU A 118 -0.90 -6.27 0.33
C LEU A 118 0.05 -5.20 0.89
N PRO A 119 0.07 -4.00 0.31
CA PRO A 119 0.89 -2.92 0.86
C PRO A 119 0.39 -2.45 2.24
N ASP A 120 1.31 -2.24 3.19
CA ASP A 120 0.98 -1.85 4.57
C ASP A 120 0.16 -0.56 4.67
N TYR A 121 0.41 0.41 3.79
CA TYR A 121 -0.36 1.66 3.73
C TYR A 121 -1.86 1.46 3.49
N PHE A 122 -2.31 0.31 2.98
CA PHE A 122 -3.74 -0.01 2.90
C PHE A 122 -4.33 -0.21 4.30
N LYS A 123 -3.68 -1.06 5.10
CA LYS A 123 -4.12 -1.42 6.46
C LYS A 123 -3.97 -0.25 7.42
N ASP A 124 -2.86 0.46 7.33
CA ASP A 124 -2.49 1.46 8.34
C ASP A 124 -3.04 2.86 8.04
N SER A 125 -3.40 3.17 6.78
CA SER A 125 -3.96 4.47 6.40
C SER A 125 -5.45 4.43 6.08
N LEU A 126 -5.90 3.55 5.18
CA LEU A 126 -7.26 3.65 4.64
C LEU A 126 -8.31 3.07 5.60
N LEU A 127 -8.09 1.86 6.09
CA LEU A 127 -9.07 1.17 6.93
C LEU A 127 -9.43 1.95 8.20
N PRO A 128 -8.48 2.48 8.99
CA PRO A 128 -8.83 3.19 10.21
C PRO A 128 -9.55 4.52 9.93
N VAL A 129 -9.29 5.15 8.77
CA VAL A 129 -10.06 6.32 8.34
C VAL A 129 -11.51 5.94 8.06
N LEU A 130 -11.76 4.78 7.43
CA LEU A 130 -13.12 4.29 7.20
C LEU A 130 -13.81 3.88 8.51
N ASP A 131 -13.07 3.34 9.47
CA ASP A 131 -13.57 3.02 10.81
C ASP A 131 -14.05 4.28 11.53
N MET A 132 -13.24 5.34 11.52
CA MET A 132 -13.60 6.62 12.14
C MET A 132 -14.79 7.32 11.43
N LEU A 133 -14.93 7.13 10.12
CA LEU A 133 -16.02 7.73 9.35
C LEU A 133 -17.31 6.91 9.34
N GLN A 134 -17.32 5.70 9.92
CA GLN A 134 -18.45 4.77 9.81
C GLN A 134 -19.78 5.36 10.29
N GLU A 135 -19.74 6.22 11.32
CA GLU A 135 -20.92 6.89 11.89
C GLU A 135 -21.45 8.03 11.00
N ASP A 136 -20.55 8.72 10.30
CA ASP A 136 -20.88 9.86 9.44
C ASP A 136 -21.31 9.45 8.01
N ILE A 137 -20.98 8.22 7.60
CA ILE A 137 -21.30 7.69 6.28
C ILE A 137 -22.74 7.19 6.23
N ASN A 138 -23.45 7.58 5.18
CA ASN A 138 -24.76 7.04 4.87
C ASN A 138 -24.64 5.55 4.47
N GLN A 139 -25.02 4.66 5.39
CA GLN A 139 -24.97 3.21 5.22
C GLN A 139 -25.78 2.69 4.01
N LYS A 140 -26.81 3.44 3.58
CA LYS A 140 -27.65 3.09 2.42
C LYS A 140 -27.06 3.59 1.10
N ALA A 141 -26.20 4.61 1.16
CA ALA A 141 -25.59 5.17 -0.04
C ALA A 141 -24.60 4.18 -0.66
N LYS A 142 -24.50 4.24 -1.99
CA LYS A 142 -23.46 3.52 -2.71
C LYS A 142 -22.12 4.22 -2.52
N VAL A 143 -21.09 3.42 -2.36
CA VAL A 143 -19.72 3.82 -2.20
C VAL A 143 -18.91 3.25 -3.36
N LYS A 144 -18.07 4.10 -3.95
CA LYS A 144 -17.18 3.72 -5.03
C LYS A 144 -15.77 3.59 -4.50
N PHE A 145 -15.19 2.41 -4.65
CA PHE A 145 -13.79 2.14 -4.35
C PHE A 145 -13.06 1.80 -5.66
N ASP A 146 -11.90 2.41 -5.88
CA ASP A 146 -10.91 2.04 -6.89
C ASP A 146 -9.54 1.99 -6.18
N LEU A 147 -9.15 0.79 -5.75
CA LEU A 147 -7.91 0.53 -5.04
C LEU A 147 -6.96 -0.25 -5.94
N ASP A 148 -5.72 0.20 -6.03
CA ASP A 148 -4.63 -0.46 -6.74
C ASP A 148 -3.53 -0.85 -5.74
N PHE A 149 -3.41 -2.15 -5.51
CA PHE A 149 -2.44 -2.77 -4.61
C PHE A 149 -1.15 -3.18 -5.32
N SER A 150 -1.01 -2.88 -6.61
CA SER A 150 0.18 -3.27 -7.36
C SER A 150 1.40 -2.41 -6.97
N PRO A 151 2.61 -2.98 -6.95
CA PRO A 151 3.81 -2.28 -6.48
C PRO A 151 4.03 -0.93 -7.18
N GLY A 152 4.32 0.12 -6.40
CA GLY A 152 4.52 1.47 -6.93
C GLY A 152 5.73 1.63 -7.88
N ASN A 153 6.67 0.67 -7.87
CA ASN A 153 7.88 0.67 -8.68
C ASN A 153 7.75 -0.14 -10.01
N LEU A 154 6.53 -0.53 -10.39
CA LEU A 154 6.29 -1.21 -11.67
C LEU A 154 6.68 -0.34 -12.87
N LYS A 155 7.15 -0.98 -13.95
CA LYS A 155 7.54 -0.28 -15.19
C LYS A 155 6.36 0.45 -15.84
N SER A 156 5.15 -0.11 -15.74
CA SER A 156 3.91 0.50 -16.24
C SER A 156 3.55 1.81 -15.54
N LYS A 157 4.08 2.05 -14.32
CA LYS A 157 3.84 3.26 -13.53
C LYS A 157 4.90 4.35 -13.73
N ILE A 158 5.86 4.15 -14.64
CA ILE A 158 6.92 5.12 -14.94
C ILE A 158 6.33 6.27 -15.75
N VAL A 159 6.43 7.49 -15.22
CA VAL A 159 6.00 8.72 -15.91
C VAL A 159 7.16 9.44 -16.57
N GLY A 160 8.37 9.28 -16.05
CA GLY A 160 9.54 9.94 -16.63
C GLY A 160 10.86 9.35 -16.19
N LYS A 161 11.85 9.45 -17.08
CA LYS A 161 13.26 9.16 -16.81
C LYS A 161 14.10 10.33 -17.24
N GLU A 162 14.84 10.90 -16.31
CA GLU A 162 15.64 12.10 -16.51
C GLU A 162 17.10 11.79 -16.18
N LYS A 163 18.03 12.18 -17.06
CA LYS A 163 19.46 12.19 -16.75
C LYS A 163 19.76 13.53 -16.09
N LEU A 164 20.03 13.50 -14.79
CA LEU A 164 20.40 14.71 -14.06
C LEU A 164 21.85 15.07 -14.34
N PRO A 165 22.21 16.37 -14.40
CA PRO A 165 23.56 16.82 -14.72
C PRO A 165 24.55 16.16 -13.78
N PRO A 166 25.46 15.33 -14.30
CA PRO A 166 26.44 14.67 -13.48
C PRO A 166 27.65 15.56 -13.27
N GLY A 167 28.20 15.57 -12.06
CA GLY A 167 29.62 15.94 -11.88
C GLY A 167 30.54 15.00 -12.67
N SER A 168 31.77 15.45 -12.93
CA SER A 168 32.78 14.93 -13.89
C SER A 168 32.93 13.40 -14.13
N ASN A 169 32.45 12.52 -13.24
CA ASN A 169 32.58 11.06 -13.34
C ASN A 169 31.40 10.27 -12.74
N ARG A 170 30.19 10.86 -12.78
CA ARG A 170 28.99 10.25 -12.19
C ARG A 170 27.93 10.14 -13.28
N LYS A 171 27.05 9.15 -13.22
CA LYS A 171 25.79 9.18 -13.99
C LYS A 171 24.69 9.11 -12.96
N LEU A 172 23.79 10.11 -12.97
CA LEU A 172 22.65 10.17 -12.08
C LEU A 172 21.38 10.10 -12.92
N ILE A 173 20.63 9.03 -12.76
CA ILE A 173 19.35 8.82 -13.45
C ILE A 173 18.24 8.92 -12.42
N LYS A 174 17.29 9.82 -12.67
CA LYS A 174 16.08 9.95 -11.88
C LYS A 174 14.94 9.28 -12.63
N THR A 175 14.30 8.29 -12.01
CA THR A 175 13.08 7.67 -12.53
C THR A 175 11.92 8.09 -11.63
N THR A 176 10.88 8.68 -12.23
CA THR A 176 9.66 9.10 -11.55
C THR A 176 8.55 8.10 -11.82
N TYR A 177 7.91 7.63 -10.75
CA TYR A 177 6.77 6.74 -10.78
C TYR A 177 5.54 7.45 -10.23
N HIS A 178 4.39 7.16 -10.81
CA HIS A 178 3.09 7.69 -10.39
C HIS A 178 2.16 6.53 -10.04
N ASN A 179 1.80 6.42 -8.77
CA ASN A 179 1.01 5.32 -8.23
C ASN A 179 -0.27 5.84 -7.55
N PRO A 180 -1.37 6.05 -8.29
CA PRO A 180 -2.67 6.35 -7.69
C PRO A 180 -3.26 5.06 -7.12
N TRP A 181 -3.04 4.82 -5.83
CA TRP A 181 -3.33 3.52 -5.21
C TRP A 181 -4.71 3.48 -4.54
N CYS A 182 -5.32 4.63 -4.25
CA CYS A 182 -6.63 4.67 -3.62
C CYS A 182 -7.45 5.85 -4.12
N LYS A 183 -8.69 5.55 -4.51
CA LYS A 183 -9.76 6.51 -4.73
C LYS A 183 -11.02 5.97 -4.09
N VAL A 184 -11.57 6.73 -3.16
CA VAL A 184 -12.80 6.37 -2.45
C VAL A 184 -13.78 7.52 -2.56
N GLN A 185 -15.03 7.21 -2.87
CA GLN A 185 -16.11 8.19 -2.89
C GLN A 185 -17.25 7.72 -1.98
N LEU A 186 -17.48 8.46 -0.89
CA LEU A 186 -18.40 8.16 0.20
C LEU A 186 -19.54 9.18 0.22
N GLY A 187 -20.78 8.72 0.36
CA GLY A 187 -21.92 9.58 0.69
C GLY A 187 -22.05 9.73 2.21
N LEU A 188 -22.16 10.96 2.69
CA LEU A 188 -22.38 11.28 4.10
C LEU A 188 -23.87 11.28 4.44
N THR A 189 -24.19 11.19 5.73
CA THR A 189 -25.56 11.27 6.26
C THR A 189 -26.25 12.60 5.93
N ASN A 190 -25.49 13.68 5.75
CA ASN A 190 -25.99 15.00 5.40
C ASN A 190 -26.27 15.21 3.90
N GLY A 191 -26.15 14.17 3.07
CA GLY A 191 -26.34 14.22 1.61
C GLY A 191 -25.10 14.64 0.81
N SER A 192 -24.06 15.15 1.46
CA SER A 192 -22.80 15.52 0.79
C SER A 192 -21.99 14.27 0.41
N ILE A 193 -21.10 14.41 -0.57
CA ILE A 193 -20.23 13.34 -1.04
C ILE A 193 -18.77 13.75 -0.78
N ILE A 194 -18.03 12.91 -0.07
CA ILE A 194 -16.57 13.04 0.07
C ILE A 194 -15.89 12.12 -0.94
N ARG A 195 -14.90 12.64 -1.66
CA ARG A 195 -13.92 11.85 -2.40
C ARG A 195 -12.55 11.99 -1.77
N LEU A 196 -11.91 10.86 -1.47
CA LEU A 196 -10.55 10.76 -0.98
C LEU A 196 -9.69 10.06 -2.03
N ASP A 197 -8.69 10.77 -2.54
CA ASP A 197 -7.71 10.25 -3.49
C ASP A 197 -6.31 10.24 -2.85
N MET A 198 -5.63 9.10 -2.85
CA MET A 198 -4.27 8.96 -2.36
C MET A 198 -3.35 8.47 -3.48
N THR A 199 -2.31 9.26 -3.75
CA THR A 199 -1.35 9.02 -4.84
C THR A 199 0.07 9.06 -4.31
N SER A 200 0.82 7.99 -4.52
CA SER A 200 2.23 7.90 -4.19
C SER A 200 3.08 8.26 -5.41
N HIS A 201 3.92 9.28 -5.28
CA HIS A 201 4.96 9.63 -6.23
C HIS A 201 6.30 9.07 -5.74
N LEU A 202 6.82 8.05 -6.42
CA LEU A 202 8.10 7.46 -6.08
C LEU A 202 9.18 8.02 -7.01
N PHE A 203 10.35 8.31 -6.45
CA PHE A 203 11.51 8.77 -7.19
C PHE A 203 12.67 7.84 -6.89
N SER A 204 13.14 7.11 -7.91
CA SER A 204 14.41 6.39 -7.86
C SER A 204 15.53 7.30 -8.35
N PHE A 205 16.61 7.39 -7.59
CA PHE A 205 17.85 8.05 -7.97
C PHE A 205 18.95 7.00 -8.08
N ASP A 206 19.22 6.58 -9.31
CA ASP A 206 20.25 5.60 -9.65
C ASP A 206 21.56 6.33 -9.94
N ARG A 207 22.56 6.13 -9.08
CA ARG A 207 23.89 6.72 -9.19
C ARG A 207 24.90 5.65 -9.57
N HIS A 208 25.50 5.81 -10.75
CA HIS A 208 26.64 5.03 -11.20
C HIS A 208 27.90 5.88 -11.13
N TYR A 209 28.99 5.32 -10.59
CA TYR A 209 30.26 6.02 -10.50
C TYR A 209 31.43 5.04 -10.54
N LYS A 210 32.56 5.51 -11.06
CA LYS A 210 33.83 4.78 -11.03
C LYS A 210 34.59 5.20 -9.77
N THR A 211 35.11 4.25 -9.03
CA THR A 211 35.99 4.52 -7.88
C THR A 211 37.38 4.93 -8.36
N TYR A 212 38.19 5.54 -7.50
CA TYR A 212 39.58 5.87 -7.82
C TYR A 212 40.38 4.64 -8.31
N ARG A 213 40.09 3.45 -7.76
CA ARG A 213 40.67 2.16 -8.18
C ARG A 213 40.07 1.59 -9.47
N GLY A 214 39.30 2.38 -10.22
CA GLY A 214 38.66 1.95 -11.46
C GLY A 214 37.44 1.04 -11.33
N LYS A 215 37.07 0.56 -10.13
CA LYS A 215 35.88 -0.30 -9.94
C LYS A 215 34.59 0.48 -10.16
N TYR A 216 33.65 -0.08 -10.91
CA TYR A 216 32.30 0.47 -11.06
C TYR A 216 31.45 0.18 -9.81
N LYS A 217 30.74 1.20 -9.34
CA LYS A 217 29.82 1.13 -8.20
C LYS A 217 28.46 1.69 -8.60
N HIS A 218 27.42 1.11 -8.01
CA HIS A 218 26.03 1.51 -8.18
C HIS A 218 25.40 1.78 -6.82
N LYS A 219 24.65 2.87 -6.70
CA LYS A 219 23.85 3.19 -5.50
C LYS A 219 22.49 3.70 -5.94
N ARG A 220 21.43 3.07 -5.44
CA ARG A 220 20.05 3.52 -5.60
C ARG A 220 19.56 4.17 -4.33
N LYS A 221 18.92 5.33 -4.45
CA LYS A 221 18.18 5.98 -3.36
C LYS A 221 16.73 6.17 -3.78
N TRP A 222 15.81 5.97 -2.84
CA TRP A 222 14.40 6.21 -3.03
C TRP A 222 13.95 7.45 -2.27
N LYS A 223 13.02 8.20 -2.86
CA LYS A 223 12.23 9.23 -2.19
C LYS A 223 10.78 8.98 -2.55
N VAL A 224 9.90 9.05 -1.56
CA VAL A 224 8.46 8.90 -1.79
C VAL A 224 7.76 10.16 -1.30
N ILE A 225 6.81 10.64 -2.11
CA ILE A 225 5.91 11.73 -1.75
C ILE A 225 4.50 11.18 -1.89
N VAL A 226 3.72 11.16 -0.81
CA VAL A 226 2.31 10.78 -0.87
C VAL A 226 1.48 12.05 -0.93
N GLU A 227 0.65 12.18 -1.96
CA GLU A 227 -0.34 13.24 -2.11
C GLU A 227 -1.70 12.70 -1.68
N VAL A 228 -2.27 13.32 -0.65
CA VAL A 228 -3.63 13.05 -0.17
C VAL A 228 -4.50 14.21 -0.60
N THR A 229 -5.49 13.91 -1.44
CA THR A 229 -6.47 14.86 -1.96
C THR A 229 -7.84 14.50 -1.42
N ALA A 230 -8.44 15.42 -0.67
CA ALA A 230 -9.82 15.31 -0.22
C ALA A 230 -10.67 16.33 -0.98
N ILE A 231 -11.80 15.88 -1.51
CA ILE A 231 -12.76 16.69 -2.25
C ILE A 231 -14.12 16.50 -1.61
N LEU A 232 -14.81 17.59 -1.29
CA LEU A 232 -16.15 17.57 -0.77
C LEU A 232 -17.08 18.19 -1.79
N PHE A 233 -18.08 17.40 -2.18
CA PHE A 233 -19.20 17.81 -3.01
C PHE A 233 -20.40 18.03 -2.08
N PRO A 234 -20.84 19.26 -1.89
CA PRO A 234 -21.98 19.54 -1.06
C PRO A 234 -23.29 19.04 -1.67
N ASP A 235 -24.28 18.86 -0.81
CA ASP A 235 -25.64 18.52 -1.24
C ASP A 235 -26.24 19.64 -2.11
N LYS A 236 -26.97 19.24 -3.17
CA LYS A 236 -27.58 20.15 -4.16
C LYS A 236 -28.53 21.14 -3.51
N ASP A 237 -29.27 20.66 -2.52
CA ASP A 237 -30.35 21.41 -1.89
C ASP A 237 -29.83 22.36 -0.80
N ARG A 238 -28.57 22.19 -0.35
CA ARG A 238 -28.00 22.96 0.77
C ARG A 238 -27.09 24.10 0.36
N LEU A 239 -26.54 24.12 -0.85
CA LEU A 239 -25.48 25.06 -1.17
C LEU A 239 -25.73 25.87 -2.45
N ARG A 240 -26.32 27.05 -2.24
CA ARG A 240 -25.86 28.29 -2.89
C ARG A 240 -24.58 28.72 -2.15
N VAL A 241 -23.45 28.04 -2.41
CA VAL A 241 -22.16 28.49 -1.88
C VAL A 241 -21.90 29.87 -2.50
N ASP A 242 -21.76 30.92 -1.70
CA ASP A 242 -21.13 32.13 -2.19
C ASP A 242 -19.63 31.85 -2.32
N ILE A 243 -19.21 31.46 -3.53
CA ILE A 243 -17.85 31.02 -3.85
C ILE A 243 -16.82 32.10 -3.50
N ASP A 244 -17.24 33.37 -3.54
CA ASP A 244 -16.38 34.52 -3.30
C ASP A 244 -16.01 34.68 -1.81
N SER A 245 -16.91 34.31 -0.89
CA SER A 245 -16.65 34.37 0.56
C SER A 245 -15.67 33.29 1.03
N VAL A 246 -15.76 32.09 0.45
CA VAL A 246 -14.89 30.95 0.80
C VAL A 246 -13.48 31.12 0.22
N ALA A 247 -13.36 31.74 -0.97
CA ALA A 247 -12.07 32.04 -1.59
C ALA A 247 -11.24 33.03 -0.75
N GLN A 248 -11.89 33.98 -0.07
CA GLN A 248 -11.22 34.97 0.79
C GLN A 248 -10.81 34.40 2.16
N ALA A 249 -11.56 33.43 2.70
CA ALA A 249 -11.30 32.86 4.03
C ALA A 249 -10.18 31.79 4.07
N ALA A 250 -9.68 31.36 2.91
CA ALA A 250 -8.99 30.08 2.78
C ALA A 250 -7.68 30.19 1.99
N GLN A 251 -6.61 30.74 2.59
CA GLN A 251 -5.28 30.91 1.97
C GLN A 251 -4.61 29.61 1.45
N SER A 252 -5.18 28.43 1.71
CA SER A 252 -4.63 27.12 1.31
C SER A 252 -5.53 26.30 0.37
N PHE A 253 -6.74 26.74 0.05
CA PHE A 253 -7.71 25.95 -0.71
C PHE A 253 -7.81 26.42 -2.17
N LYS A 254 -7.91 25.47 -3.11
CA LYS A 254 -8.24 25.77 -4.51
C LYS A 254 -9.71 25.47 -4.74
N ILE A 255 -10.55 26.49 -4.72
CA ILE A 255 -11.95 26.38 -5.14
C ILE A 255 -11.97 26.57 -6.64
N LYS A 256 -12.52 25.59 -7.37
CA LYS A 256 -12.81 25.77 -8.79
C LYS A 256 -14.31 25.96 -8.92
N PRO A 257 -14.79 27.15 -9.35
CA PRO A 257 -16.20 27.30 -9.67
C PRO A 257 -16.54 26.31 -10.79
N GLY A 258 -17.64 25.60 -10.61
CA GLY A 258 -18.21 24.81 -11.68
C GLY A 258 -18.61 25.73 -12.85
N THR A 259 -18.49 25.24 -14.08
CA THR A 259 -19.09 25.89 -15.27
C THR A 259 -20.58 26.10 -15.01
N LYS A 260 -21.19 27.23 -15.40
CA LYS A 260 -22.60 27.60 -15.09
C LYS A 260 -23.54 26.37 -15.01
N GLY A 261 -23.93 25.99 -13.79
CA GLY A 261 -24.78 24.81 -13.50
C GLY A 261 -24.08 23.65 -12.77
N ASP A 262 -22.75 23.63 -12.72
CA ASP A 262 -21.96 22.63 -11.99
C ASP A 262 -21.90 22.97 -10.49
N GLN A 263 -22.16 21.97 -9.65
CA GLN A 263 -22.01 22.08 -8.21
C GLN A 263 -20.56 22.47 -7.86
N GLY A 264 -20.38 23.56 -7.13
CA GLY A 264 -19.07 23.91 -6.58
C GLY A 264 -18.55 22.80 -5.69
N PHE A 265 -17.25 22.50 -5.75
CA PHE A 265 -16.61 21.54 -4.85
C PHE A 265 -15.45 22.21 -4.11
N ILE A 266 -15.19 21.73 -2.91
CA ILE A 266 -14.07 22.19 -2.10
C ILE A 266 -12.99 21.12 -2.14
N LYS A 267 -11.75 21.52 -2.42
CA LYS A 267 -10.60 20.61 -2.55
C LYS A 267 -9.49 21.01 -1.59
N HIS A 268 -9.06 20.06 -0.77
CA HIS A 268 -7.85 20.15 0.05
C HIS A 268 -6.81 19.14 -0.46
N VAL A 269 -5.56 19.59 -0.61
CA VAL A 269 -4.43 18.71 -1.00
C VAL A 269 -3.29 18.87 0.01
N ARG A 270 -2.79 17.75 0.54
CA ARG A 270 -1.60 17.73 1.41
C ARG A 270 -0.58 16.73 0.87
N LYS A 271 0.71 17.06 0.98
CA LYS A 271 1.81 16.22 0.51
C LYS A 271 2.71 15.80 1.68
N PHE A 272 2.90 14.51 1.85
CA PHE A 272 3.75 13.91 2.87
C PHE A 272 5.04 13.40 2.22
N LYS A 273 6.21 13.68 2.83
CA LYS A 273 7.52 13.32 2.26
C LYS A 273 8.18 12.26 3.13
N PHE A 274 8.46 11.10 2.55
CA PHE A 274 9.11 9.98 3.22
C PHE A 274 10.53 9.79 2.66
N LYS A 275 11.49 9.56 3.56
CA LYS A 275 12.91 9.36 3.24
C LYS A 275 13.40 8.11 3.98
N VAL A 276 14.11 7.23 3.27
CA VAL A 276 14.85 6.12 3.90
C VAL A 276 16.34 6.46 3.93
N ASN A 277 16.98 6.04 5.02
CA ASN A 277 18.44 6.08 5.14
C ASN A 277 19.11 4.82 4.58
N ALA A 278 18.40 3.67 4.57
CA ALA A 278 18.86 2.41 4.00
C ALA A 278 18.91 2.43 2.47
N PRO A 279 19.97 1.90 1.85
CA PRO A 279 20.08 1.78 0.39
C PRO A 279 19.16 0.67 -0.14
N PHE A 280 18.62 0.87 -1.34
CA PHE A 280 17.82 -0.11 -2.10
C PHE A 280 16.38 -0.38 -1.63
N GLU A 281 16.01 0.00 -0.41
CA GLU A 281 14.64 -0.14 0.10
C GLU A 281 13.76 1.08 -0.23
N ILE A 282 12.51 0.82 -0.61
CA ILE A 282 11.49 1.85 -0.76
C ILE A 282 10.98 2.17 0.65
N PRO A 283 10.83 3.45 1.03
CA PRO A 283 10.29 3.79 2.34
C PRO A 283 8.89 3.20 2.50
N ASP A 284 8.64 2.68 3.69
CA ASP A 284 7.28 2.69 4.18
C ASP A 284 6.77 4.14 4.16
N HIS A 285 5.61 4.31 3.53
CA HIS A 285 5.02 5.60 3.22
C HIS A 285 3.55 5.63 3.60
N THR A 286 3.20 4.87 4.64
CA THR A 286 1.96 4.99 5.37
C THR A 286 1.77 6.41 5.90
N VAL A 287 0.65 7.02 5.52
CA VAL A 287 0.20 8.31 6.08
C VAL A 287 -0.61 8.01 7.34
N LYS A 288 -0.33 8.73 8.43
CA LYS A 288 -1.07 8.51 9.68
C LYS A 288 -2.53 8.88 9.51
N VAL A 289 -3.39 8.14 10.20
CA VAL A 289 -4.84 8.35 10.22
C VAL A 289 -5.19 9.76 10.67
N ASP A 290 -4.55 10.24 11.74
CA ASP A 290 -4.74 11.60 12.27
C ASP A 290 -4.48 12.69 11.23
N ASP A 291 -3.43 12.53 10.41
CA ASP A 291 -3.09 13.48 9.36
C ASP A 291 -4.15 13.52 8.24
N ILE A 292 -4.77 12.38 7.93
CA ILE A 292 -5.85 12.27 6.94
C ILE A 292 -7.14 12.88 7.53
N MET A 293 -7.46 12.57 8.78
CA MET A 293 -8.62 13.12 9.46
C MET A 293 -8.51 14.64 9.64
N GLU A 294 -7.32 15.18 9.92
CA GLU A 294 -7.09 16.62 9.96
C GLU A 294 -7.45 17.29 8.61
N ILE A 295 -7.09 16.67 7.48
CA ILE A 295 -7.46 17.17 6.15
C ILE A 295 -8.98 17.17 5.97
N LEU A 296 -9.66 16.08 6.35
CA LEU A 296 -11.12 15.95 6.24
C LEU A 296 -11.86 16.93 7.16
N ILE A 297 -11.41 17.09 8.41
CA ILE A 297 -11.97 18.04 9.36
C ILE A 297 -11.79 19.48 8.86
N THR A 298 -10.61 19.82 8.34
CA THR A 298 -10.34 21.15 7.78
C THR A 298 -11.23 21.42 6.56
N LEU A 299 -11.49 20.40 5.74
CA LEU A 299 -12.42 20.46 4.63
C LEU A 299 -13.86 20.72 5.09
N CYS A 300 -14.36 19.99 6.11
CA CYS A 300 -15.70 20.22 6.67
C CYS A 300 -15.85 21.56 7.40
N LYS A 301 -14.79 22.06 8.05
CA LYS A 301 -14.80 23.40 8.68
C LYS A 301 -14.90 24.52 7.65
N SER A 302 -14.34 24.32 6.46
CA SER A 302 -14.41 25.30 5.39
C SER A 302 -15.83 25.46 4.83
N THR A 303 -16.68 24.42 4.92
CA THR A 303 -18.07 24.48 4.43
C THR A 303 -18.99 25.20 5.40
N THR A 304 -18.82 24.95 6.70
CA THR A 304 -19.63 25.61 7.74
C THR A 304 -19.40 27.11 7.81
N LYS A 305 -18.20 27.59 7.44
CA LYS A 305 -17.96 29.03 7.25
C LYS A 305 -18.67 29.58 6.02
N ALA A 306 -18.72 28.80 4.93
CA ALA A 306 -19.39 29.18 3.69
C ALA A 306 -20.91 29.34 3.84
N GLU A 307 -21.54 28.51 4.68
CA GLU A 307 -23.00 28.53 4.92
C GLU A 307 -23.47 29.72 5.79
N ARG A 308 -22.55 30.40 6.49
CA ARG A 308 -22.88 31.53 7.40
C ARG A 308 -22.73 32.91 6.75
N VAL A 309 -22.31 32.97 5.49
CA VAL A 309 -22.19 34.21 4.70
C VAL A 309 -23.37 34.27 3.74
#